data_AF-A0A0G1FAS5-F1
#
_entry.id   AF-A0A0G1FAS5-F1
#
_cell.length_a   1.000
_cell.length_b   1.000
_cell.length_c   1.000
_cell.angle_alpha   90.00
_cell.angle_beta   90.00
_cell.angle_gamma   90.00
#
_symmetry.space_group_name_H-M   'P 1'
#
loop_
_entity.id
_entity.type
_entity.pdbx_description
1 polymer ?
#
loop_
_entity_poly.entity_id
_entity_poly.type
_entity_poly.pdbx_seq_one_letter_code
_entity_poly.pdbx_strand_id
1 'polypeptide(L)'
;MTPENVTKLIQEIVEQAQLLKNKYISGEDKAPVNYVCIFSQTEKEFDELLEIIQNMGPQVDTTSMGPIFDIGGIETKAGPLRVLKLRI
;
A
#
# COMPACT_ATOMS: atom_id res chain seq x y z
N MET A 1 -1.10 12.84 -9.29
CA MET A 1 -2.07 11.85 -8.74
C MET A 1 -2.77 12.48 -7.51
N THR A 2 -3.92 12.02 -7.01
CA THR A 2 -4.54 12.55 -5.75
C THR A 2 -4.49 11.51 -4.62
N PRO A 3 -4.68 11.91 -3.34
CA PRO A 3 -4.78 10.96 -2.22
C PRO A 3 -5.87 9.90 -2.42
N GLU A 4 -7.00 10.25 -3.05
CA GLU A 4 -8.07 9.31 -3.38
C GLU A 4 -7.64 8.31 -4.44
N ASN A 5 -6.84 8.73 -5.44
CA ASN A 5 -6.26 7.81 -6.42
C ASN A 5 -5.30 6.82 -5.77
N VAL A 6 -4.44 7.27 -4.84
CA VAL A 6 -3.51 6.40 -4.11
C VAL A 6 -4.28 5.43 -3.21
N THR A 7 -5.34 5.89 -2.54
CA THR A 7 -6.22 5.05 -1.74
C THR A 7 -6.87 3.94 -2.57
N LYS A 8 -7.39 4.27 -3.76
CA LYS A 8 -7.95 3.27 -4.68
C LYS A 8 -6.90 2.27 -5.15
N LEU A 9 -5.70 2.74 -5.51
CA LEU A 9 -4.59 1.87 -5.90
C LEU A 9 -4.24 0.87 -4.79
N ILE A 10 -4.17 1.33 -3.54
CA ILE A 10 -3.93 0.46 -2.38
C ILE A 10 -5.03 -0.60 -2.25
N GLN A 11 -6.30 -0.21 -2.35
CA GLN A 11 -7.43 -1.13 -2.27
C GLN A 11 -7.40 -2.17 -3.40
N GLU A 12 -7.07 -1.75 -4.62
CA GLU A 12 -6.92 -2.63 -5.78
C GLU A 12 -5.78 -3.63 -5.59
N ILE A 13 -4.61 -3.19 -5.10
CA ILE A 13 -3.48 -4.09 -4.80
C ILE A 13 -3.90 -5.16 -3.77
N VAL A 14 -4.57 -4.75 -2.69
CA VAL A 14 -5.05 -5.70 -1.67
C VAL A 14 -6.10 -6.66 -2.24
N GLU A 15 -7.03 -6.17 -3.06
CA GLU A 15 -8.03 -7.01 -3.70
C GLU A 15 -7.39 -8.06 -4.61
N GLN A 16 -6.43 -7.66 -5.46
CA GLN A 16 -5.71 -8.61 -6.33
C GLN A 16 -4.91 -9.63 -5.52
N ALA A 17 -4.27 -9.21 -4.42
CA ALA A 17 -3.57 -10.12 -3.52
C ALA A 17 -4.52 -11.14 -2.87
N GLN A 18 -5.72 -10.70 -2.44
CA GLN A 18 -6.74 -11.58 -1.88
C GLN A 18 -7.27 -12.57 -2.93
N LEU A 19 -7.54 -12.11 -4.16
CA LEU A 19 -7.96 -12.99 -5.26
C LEU A 19 -6.90 -14.06 -5.55
N LEU A 20 -5.63 -13.68 -5.60
CA LEU A 20 -4.52 -14.61 -5.83
C LEU A 20 -4.43 -15.63 -4.69
N LYS A 21 -4.47 -15.18 -3.43
CA LYS A 21 -4.46 -16.04 -2.26
C LYS A 21 -5.62 -17.03 -2.28
N ASN A 22 -6.86 -16.54 -2.48
CA ASN A 22 -8.07 -17.37 -2.52
C ASN A 22 -8.02 -18.44 -3.63
N LYS A 23 -7.32 -18.18 -4.73
CA LYS A 23 -7.16 -19.13 -5.82
C LYS A 23 -6.28 -20.33 -5.43
N TYR A 24 -5.28 -20.15 -4.58
CA TYR A 24 -4.27 -21.19 -4.30
C TYR A 24 -4.25 -21.69 -2.84
N ILE A 25 -4.85 -20.94 -1.92
CA ILE A 25 -4.87 -21.25 -0.48
C ILE A 25 -6.33 -21.27 -0.03
N SER A 26 -6.83 -22.45 0.29
CA SER A 26 -8.20 -22.70 0.74
C SER A 26 -8.30 -22.63 2.27
N GLY A 27 -9.39 -22.09 2.80
CA GLY A 27 -9.70 -22.15 4.24
C GLY A 27 -9.15 -21.01 5.10
N GLU A 28 -8.41 -20.05 4.52
CA GLU A 28 -7.97 -18.82 5.19
C GLU A 28 -8.60 -17.57 4.57
N ASP A 29 -9.90 -17.37 4.77
CA ASP A 29 -10.65 -16.26 4.16
C ASP A 29 -10.31 -14.88 4.74
N LYS A 30 -9.57 -14.82 5.85
CA LYS A 30 -9.33 -13.61 6.64
C LYS A 30 -7.86 -13.29 6.92
N ALA A 31 -6.94 -13.81 6.12
CA ALA A 31 -5.53 -13.47 6.26
C ALA A 31 -5.35 -11.94 6.12
N PRO A 32 -4.86 -11.24 7.17
CA PRO A 32 -4.69 -9.79 7.12
C PRO A 32 -3.53 -9.41 6.20
N VAL A 33 -3.63 -8.25 5.56
CA VAL A 33 -2.49 -7.67 4.84
C VAL A 33 -1.74 -6.75 5.78
N ASN A 34 -0.47 -7.08 6.03
CA ASN A 34 0.38 -6.34 6.97
C ASN A 34 0.83 -5.00 6.39
N TYR A 35 1.23 -4.98 5.11
CA TYR A 35 1.63 -3.76 4.41
C TYR A 35 1.38 -3.88 2.90
N VAL A 36 1.29 -2.74 2.22
CA VAL A 36 1.33 -2.65 0.75
C VAL A 36 2.64 -1.99 0.33
N CYS A 37 3.17 -2.39 -0.82
CA CYS A 37 4.36 -1.79 -1.42
C CYS A 37 4.00 -1.28 -2.82
N ILE A 38 4.24 0.01 -3.08
CA ILE A 38 4.13 0.61 -4.41
C ILE A 38 5.52 0.77 -4.99
N PHE A 39 5.70 0.35 -6.23
CA PHE A 39 6.93 0.51 -7.02
C PHE A 39 6.68 1.53 -8.12
N SER A 40 7.22 2.74 -7.96
CA SER A 40 7.24 3.73 -9.03
C SER A 40 8.19 3.30 -10.12
N GLN A 41 7.88 3.62 -11.38
CA GLN A 41 8.68 3.24 -12.54
C GLN A 41 9.70 4.31 -12.93
N THR A 42 9.58 5.52 -12.38
CA THR A 42 10.48 6.65 -12.65
C THR A 42 10.69 7.48 -11.38
N GLU A 43 11.80 8.22 -11.30
CA GLU A 43 12.05 9.18 -10.21
C GLU A 43 10.94 10.22 -10.11
N LYS A 44 10.44 10.72 -11.25
CA LYS A 44 9.32 11.68 -11.26
C LYS A 44 8.07 11.11 -10.61
N GLU A 45 7.71 9.87 -10.94
CA GLU A 45 6.56 9.20 -10.32
C GLU A 45 6.79 8.95 -8.83
N PHE A 46 8.02 8.60 -8.45
CA PHE A 46 8.39 8.44 -7.05
C PHE A 46 8.16 9.73 -6.26
N ASP A 47 8.66 10.86 -6.75
CA ASP A 47 8.53 12.16 -6.07
C ASP A 47 7.06 12.60 -5.97
N GLU A 48 6.28 12.43 -7.04
CA GLU A 48 4.84 12.72 -7.03
C GLU A 48 4.09 11.85 -6.01
N LEU A 49 4.38 10.55 -5.94
CA LEU A 49 3.78 9.64 -4.98
C LEU A 49 4.22 9.95 -3.54
N LEU A 50 5.49 10.29 -3.35
CA LEU A 50 6.06 10.61 -2.05
C LEU A 50 5.35 11.80 -1.41
N GLU A 51 5.16 12.88 -2.17
CA GLU A 51 4.46 14.09 -1.71
C GLU A 51 3.02 13.77 -1.29
N ILE A 52 2.32 12.95 -2.06
CA ILE A 52 0.93 12.56 -1.75
C ILE A 52 0.88 11.70 -0.48
N ILE A 53 1.74 10.68 -0.39
CA ILE A 53 1.75 9.72 0.72
C ILE A 53 2.13 10.41 2.04
N GLN A 54 3.07 11.36 2.01
CA GLN A 54 3.43 12.16 3.18
C GLN A 54 2.25 12.96 3.75
N ASN A 55 1.30 13.36 2.91
CA ASN A 55 0.07 14.02 3.35
C ASN A 55 -0.98 13.05 3.90
N MET A 56 -0.87 11.75 3.59
CA MET A 56 -1.77 10.72 4.10
C MET A 56 -1.38 10.24 5.50
N GLY A 57 -0.10 10.35 5.86
CA GLY A 57 0.36 9.99 7.20
C GLY A 57 1.87 10.08 7.37
N PRO A 58 2.36 9.98 8.62
CA PRO A 58 3.76 10.16 8.91
C PRO A 58 4.61 9.02 8.33
N GLN A 59 5.81 9.38 7.88
CA GLN A 59 6.88 8.41 7.66
C GLN A 59 7.31 7.84 9.02
N VAL A 60 7.25 6.53 9.16
CA VAL A 60 7.56 5.83 10.42
C VAL A 60 8.93 5.15 10.40
N ASP A 61 9.46 4.87 9.21
CA ASP A 61 10.78 4.27 9.03
C ASP A 61 11.35 4.56 7.64
N THR A 62 12.67 4.37 7.48
CA THR A 62 13.37 4.39 6.19
C THR A 62 14.29 3.19 6.08
N THR A 63 14.07 2.37 5.06
CA THR A 63 14.97 1.25 4.76
C THR A 63 15.92 1.62 3.62
N SER A 64 16.97 0.82 3.41
CA SER A 64 17.83 0.93 2.23
C SER A 64 17.06 0.86 0.90
N MET A 65 15.86 0.29 0.91
CA MET A 65 14.99 0.09 -0.25
C MET A 65 13.79 1.04 -0.27
N GLY A 66 13.83 2.17 0.46
CA GLY A 66 12.78 3.19 0.43
C GLY A 66 12.01 3.40 1.75
N PRO A 67 11.22 4.48 1.83
CA PRO A 67 10.50 4.92 3.02
C PRO A 67 9.22 4.10 3.31
N ILE A 68 8.83 4.09 4.59
CA ILE A 68 7.64 3.40 5.12
C ILE A 68 6.77 4.41 5.86
N PHE A 69 5.46 4.36 5.65
CA PHE A 69 4.47 5.29 6.19
C PHE A 69 3.37 4.57 6.98
N ASP A 70 2.89 5.19 8.06
CA ASP A 70 1.60 4.83 8.69
C ASP A 70 0.51 5.71 8.08
N ILE A 71 -0.34 5.13 7.24
CA ILE A 71 -1.38 5.82 6.47
C ILE A 71 -2.75 5.85 7.19
N GLY A 72 -2.77 5.64 8.51
CA GLY A 72 -3.94 5.92 9.34
C GLY A 72 -5.10 4.92 9.25
N GLY A 73 -4.96 3.82 8.50
CA GLY A 73 -5.96 2.75 8.43
C GLY A 73 -6.95 2.93 7.28
N ILE A 74 -6.52 2.54 6.06
CA ILE A 74 -7.37 2.50 4.88
C ILE A 74 -8.17 1.18 4.88
N GLU A 75 -9.49 1.26 4.80
CA GLU A 75 -10.34 0.07 4.69
C GLU A 75 -10.10 -0.68 3.36
N THR A 76 -9.83 -1.99 3.45
CA THR A 76 -9.61 -2.87 2.30
C THR A 76 -10.40 -4.18 2.43
N LYS A 77 -10.38 -5.01 1.38
CA LYS A 77 -10.97 -6.36 1.42
C LYS A 77 -10.34 -7.29 2.47
N ALA A 78 -9.14 -6.97 2.97
CA ALA A 78 -8.43 -7.73 3.99
C ALA A 78 -8.47 -7.06 5.37
N GLY A 79 -9.36 -6.08 5.57
CA GLY A 79 -9.42 -5.24 6.77
C GLY A 79 -8.62 -3.93 6.63
N PRO A 80 -8.51 -3.15 7.71
CA PRO A 80 -7.81 -1.86 7.68
C PRO A 80 -6.31 -2.04 7.46
N LEU A 81 -5.78 -1.39 6.43
CA LEU A 81 -4.35 -1.36 6.11
C LEU A 81 -3.71 -0.08 6.66
N ARG A 82 -2.63 -0.25 7.43
CA ARG A 82 -1.91 0.89 8.04
C ARG A 82 -0.56 1.18 7.45
N VAL A 83 0.13 0.18 6.91
CA VAL A 83 1.54 0.33 6.50
C VAL A 83 1.64 0.39 4.97
N LEU A 84 2.26 1.46 4.47
CA LEU A 84 2.59 1.64 3.06
C LEU A 84 4.10 1.80 2.89
N LYS A 85 4.69 1.06 1.96
CA LYS A 85 6.08 1.23 1.52
C LYS A 85 6.10 1.79 0.10
N LEU A 86 6.94 2.79 -0.14
CA LEU A 86 7.20 3.30 -1.48
C LEU A 86 8.62 2.93 -1.90
N ARG A 87 8.78 2.45 -3.14
CA ARG A 87 10.07 2.14 -3.75
C ARG A 87 10.13 2.70 -5.17
N ILE A 88 11.35 3.02 -5.60
CA ILE A 88 11.71 3.18 -7.00
C ILE A 88 12.06 1.84 -7.64
#